data_AF-A0A8H5H7P3-F1
#
_entry.id   AF-A0A8H5H7P3-F1
#
_cell.length_a   1.000
_cell.length_b   1.000
_cell.length_c   1.000
_cell.angle_alpha   90.00
_cell.angle_beta   90.00
_cell.angle_gamma   90.00
#
_symmetry.space_group_name_H-M   'P 1'
#
loop_
_entity.id
_entity.type
_entity.pdbx_description
1 polymer ?
#
loop_
_entity_poly.entity_id
_entity_poly.type
_entity_poly.pdbx_seq_one_letter_code
_entity_poly.pdbx_strand_id
1 'polypeptide(L)'
;MRVIDAVRYNIRDNEAADEWANLLPPRGHIVYVDDTFTTNPKAFTVTLFHQLKCLDIIRQEYVVVPPPQEPTHLARHCMNYLRQTILCRPNLRLEPAINEGGIAERNYDTVCHDWTRVYEEAERNQKAFTDHRKREAVVY
;
A
#
# COMPACT_ATOMS: atom_id res chain seq x y z
N MET A 1 -0.47 19.99 5.01
CA MET A 1 -1.50 19.03 5.49
C MET A 1 -1.59 19.14 7.01
N ARG A 2 -2.79 19.27 7.59
CA ARG A 2 -2.99 19.14 9.04
C ARG A 2 -3.26 17.65 9.32
N VAL A 3 -2.50 17.02 10.19
CA VAL A 3 -2.81 15.64 10.63
C VAL A 3 -4.08 15.73 11.48
N ILE A 4 -5.19 15.26 10.91
CA ILE A 4 -6.50 15.18 11.57
C ILE A 4 -6.85 13.71 11.73
N ASP A 5 -7.76 13.40 12.65
CA ASP A 5 -8.37 12.07 12.71
C ASP A 5 -9.00 11.74 11.35
N ALA A 6 -8.59 10.60 10.79
CA ALA A 6 -9.10 10.15 9.50
C ALA A 6 -10.53 9.65 9.67
N VAL A 7 -11.47 10.22 8.91
CA VAL A 7 -12.87 9.74 8.84
C VAL A 7 -12.99 8.39 8.13
N ARG A 8 -11.90 7.93 7.49
CA ARG A 8 -11.77 6.70 6.70
C ARG A 8 -10.65 5.84 7.26
N TYR A 9 -10.71 4.54 6.97
CA TYR A 9 -9.74 3.53 7.36
C TYR A 9 -9.65 3.33 8.88
N ASN A 10 -10.81 3.28 9.54
CA ASN A 10 -10.88 2.88 10.94
C ASN A 10 -10.28 1.47 11.11
N ILE A 11 -9.80 1.13 12.31
CA ILE A 11 -9.21 -0.18 12.56
C ILE A 11 -10.26 -1.30 12.75
N ARG A 12 -11.44 -0.99 13.34
CA ARG A 12 -12.36 -1.98 13.93
C ARG A 12 -13.82 -1.91 13.49
N ASP A 13 -14.27 -0.84 12.85
CA ASP A 13 -15.69 -0.73 12.49
C ASP A 13 -16.08 -1.68 11.35
N ASN A 14 -17.39 -1.83 11.12
CA ASN A 14 -17.91 -2.77 10.12
C ASN A 14 -17.55 -2.36 8.70
N GLU A 15 -17.38 -1.06 8.45
CA GLU A 15 -17.00 -0.50 7.14
C GLU A 15 -15.48 -0.61 6.90
N ALA A 16 -14.66 -0.70 7.96
CA ALA A 16 -13.21 -0.82 7.87
C ALA A 16 -12.79 -1.96 6.96
N ALA A 17 -13.39 -3.14 7.10
CA ALA A 17 -13.00 -4.29 6.28
C ALA A 17 -13.06 -3.97 4.78
N ASP A 18 -14.12 -3.29 4.35
CA ASP A 18 -14.31 -2.90 2.95
C ASP A 18 -13.37 -1.75 2.56
N GLU A 19 -13.20 -0.75 3.41
CA GLU A 19 -12.27 0.37 3.15
C GLU A 19 -10.84 -0.13 2.97
N TRP A 20 -10.36 -0.98 3.88
CA TRP A 20 -9.03 -1.57 3.81
C TRP A 20 -8.87 -2.54 2.64
N ALA A 21 -9.92 -3.28 2.27
CA ALA A 21 -9.90 -4.13 1.07
C ALA A 21 -9.79 -3.31 -0.22
N ASN A 22 -10.39 -2.12 -0.25
CA ASN A 22 -10.36 -1.20 -1.40
C ASN A 22 -9.07 -0.36 -1.50
N LEU A 23 -8.07 -0.60 -0.65
CA LEU A 23 -6.74 0.01 -0.80
C LEU A 23 -6.01 -0.44 -2.07
N LEU A 24 -6.38 -1.59 -2.62
CA LEU A 24 -5.71 -2.19 -3.76
C LEU A 24 -6.53 -2.01 -5.05
N PRO A 25 -5.88 -2.04 -6.23
CA PRO A 25 -6.61 -2.12 -7.48
C PRO A 25 -7.53 -3.35 -7.52
N PRO A 26 -8.71 -3.26 -8.17
CA PRO A 26 -9.66 -4.38 -8.28
C PRO A 26 -9.07 -5.70 -8.79
N ARG A 27 -8.08 -5.67 -9.68
CA ARG A 27 -7.38 -6.86 -10.21
C ARG A 27 -6.19 -7.31 -9.36
N GLY A 28 -6.02 -6.70 -8.19
CA GLY A 28 -4.94 -6.97 -7.26
C GLY A 28 -3.72 -6.06 -7.44
N HIS A 29 -2.66 -6.41 -6.74
CA HIS A 29 -1.46 -5.57 -6.59
C HIS A 29 -0.23 -6.12 -7.34
N ILE A 30 -0.41 -7.22 -8.07
CA ILE A 30 0.64 -7.85 -8.89
C ILE A 30 0.57 -7.27 -10.29
N VAL A 31 1.73 -6.86 -10.81
CA VAL A 31 1.95 -6.42 -12.18
C VAL A 31 2.95 -7.33 -12.86
N TYR A 32 2.86 -7.42 -14.18
CA TYR A 32 3.70 -8.26 -15.01
C TYR A 32 4.55 -7.39 -15.91
N VAL A 33 5.87 -7.54 -15.81
CA VAL A 33 6.83 -6.74 -16.57
C VAL A 33 7.68 -7.68 -17.39
N ASP A 34 7.85 -7.36 -18.67
CA ASP A 34 8.74 -8.08 -19.56
C ASP A 34 10.18 -7.95 -19.04
N ASP A 35 10.86 -9.09 -18.96
CA ASP A 35 12.28 -9.13 -18.66
C ASP A 35 13.02 -9.50 -19.94
N THR A 36 14.05 -8.73 -20.29
CA THR A 36 14.92 -8.99 -21.45
C THR A 36 15.57 -10.38 -21.43
N PHE A 37 15.59 -11.05 -20.27
CA PHE A 37 16.19 -12.36 -20.09
C PHE A 37 15.20 -13.54 -20.15
N THR A 38 13.89 -13.31 -20.19
CA THR A 38 12.89 -14.39 -20.22
C THR A 38 11.83 -14.18 -21.28
N THR A 39 11.34 -15.27 -21.88
CA THR A 39 10.24 -15.23 -22.85
C THR A 39 8.87 -14.92 -22.24
N ASN A 40 8.75 -15.00 -20.91
CA ASN A 40 7.51 -14.73 -20.19
C ASN A 40 7.65 -13.49 -19.28
N PRO A 41 6.60 -12.66 -19.17
CA PRO A 41 6.54 -11.57 -18.20
C PRO A 41 6.75 -12.08 -16.76
N LYS A 42 7.52 -11.35 -15.97
CA LYS A 42 7.75 -11.66 -14.55
C LYS A 42 6.76 -10.91 -13.66
N ALA A 43 6.29 -11.58 -12.61
CA ALA A 43 5.41 -10.99 -11.61
C ALA A 43 6.19 -10.11 -10.63
N PHE A 44 5.69 -8.90 -10.41
CA PHE A 44 6.19 -7.93 -9.44
C PHE A 44 5.03 -7.32 -8.67
N THR A 45 5.34 -6.63 -7.58
CA THR A 45 4.36 -5.84 -6.83
C THR A 45 4.80 -4.38 -6.83
N VAL A 46 3.87 -3.47 -7.12
CA VAL A 46 4.13 -2.03 -6.99
C VAL A 46 4.33 -1.68 -5.52
N THR A 47 5.40 -0.96 -5.20
CA THR A 47 5.79 -0.60 -3.83
C THR A 47 4.62 -0.01 -3.02
N LEU A 48 3.87 0.93 -3.60
CA LEU A 48 2.69 1.54 -2.96
C LEU A 48 1.68 0.48 -2.48
N PHE A 49 1.29 -0.43 -3.36
CA PHE A 49 0.28 -1.44 -3.04
C PHE A 49 0.79 -2.48 -2.05
N HIS A 50 2.08 -2.86 -2.12
CA HIS A 50 2.67 -3.75 -1.13
C HIS A 50 2.58 -3.13 0.27
N GLN A 51 2.99 -1.87 0.41
CA GLN A 51 2.94 -1.15 1.69
C GLN A 51 1.52 -1.07 2.24
N LEU A 52 0.54 -0.71 1.40
CA LEU A 52 -0.86 -0.66 1.79
C LEU A 52 -1.40 -2.03 2.21
N LYS A 53 -1.05 -3.10 1.49
CA LYS A 53 -1.47 -4.46 1.87
C LYS A 53 -0.83 -4.91 3.18
N CYS A 54 0.44 -4.58 3.41
CA CYS A 54 1.12 -4.85 4.68
C CYS A 54 0.42 -4.17 5.85
N LEU A 55 -0.04 -2.92 5.68
CA LEU A 55 -0.79 -2.20 6.73
C LEU A 55 -2.12 -2.90 7.07
N ASP A 56 -2.87 -3.33 6.06
CA ASP A 56 -4.12 -4.08 6.28
C ASP A 56 -3.85 -5.42 7.01
N ILE A 57 -2.79 -6.15 6.65
CA ILE A 57 -2.40 -7.39 7.34
C ILE A 57 -2.12 -7.13 8.83
N ILE A 58 -1.34 -6.08 9.13
CA ILE A 58 -1.01 -5.70 10.52
C ILE A 58 -2.28 -5.32 11.27
N ARG A 59 -3.16 -4.53 10.66
CA ARG A 59 -4.45 -4.15 11.25
C ARG A 59 -5.30 -5.38 11.55
N GLN A 60 -5.46 -6.29 10.59
CA GLN A 60 -6.26 -7.50 10.77
C GLN A 60 -5.80 -8.30 11.98
N GLU A 61 -4.49 -8.44 12.16
CA GLU A 61 -3.93 -9.14 13.32
C GLU A 61 -4.12 -8.37 14.64
N TYR A 62 -4.03 -7.03 14.59
CA TYR A 62 -4.23 -6.16 15.75
C TYR A 62 -5.67 -6.16 16.30
N VAL A 63 -6.66 -6.42 15.44
CA VAL A 63 -8.08 -6.38 15.85
C VAL A 63 -8.65 -7.72 16.29
N VAL A 64 -7.89 -8.81 16.19
CA VAL A 64 -8.29 -10.13 16.69
C VAL A 64 -8.42 -10.10 18.22
N VAL A 65 -9.51 -10.69 18.74
CA VAL A 65 -9.77 -10.83 20.17
C VAL A 65 -10.11 -12.29 20.48
N PRO A 66 -9.38 -12.97 21.39
CA PRO A 66 -8.22 -12.48 22.15
C PRO A 66 -7.00 -12.25 21.23
N PRO A 67 -6.08 -11.33 21.59
CA PRO A 67 -4.91 -11.06 20.77
C PRO A 67 -4.02 -12.31 20.66
N PRO A 68 -3.36 -12.54 19.51
CA PRO A 68 -2.38 -13.60 19.38
C PRO A 68 -1.22 -13.38 20.35
N GLN A 69 -0.68 -14.47 20.91
CA GLN A 69 0.46 -14.38 21.85
C GLN A 69 1.73 -13.84 21.18
N GLU A 70 1.91 -14.16 19.90
CA GLU A 70 3.05 -13.74 19.08
C GLU A 70 2.56 -13.32 17.71
N PRO A 71 3.20 -12.34 17.05
CA PRO A 71 2.81 -11.97 15.72
C PRO A 71 2.97 -13.12 14.72
N THR A 72 2.14 -13.19 13.68
CA THR A 72 2.31 -14.18 12.62
C THR A 72 3.61 -13.95 11.84
N HIS A 73 4.10 -14.98 11.15
CA HIS A 73 5.25 -14.81 10.25
C HIS A 73 4.98 -13.73 9.19
N LEU A 74 3.74 -13.66 8.69
CA LEU A 74 3.34 -12.67 7.70
C LEU A 74 3.31 -11.25 8.29
N ALA A 75 2.76 -11.05 9.49
CA ALA A 75 2.81 -9.74 10.14
C ALA A 75 4.24 -9.31 10.44
N ARG A 76 5.12 -10.22 10.92
CA ARG A 76 6.55 -9.91 11.10
C ARG A 76 7.23 -9.51 9.79
N HIS A 77 6.94 -10.21 8.69
CA HIS A 77 7.42 -9.85 7.36
C HIS A 77 6.96 -8.43 6.97
N CYS A 78 5.66 -8.14 7.13
CA CYS A 78 5.08 -6.83 6.81
C CYS A 78 5.69 -5.70 7.65
N MET A 79 5.83 -5.92 8.96
CA MET A 79 6.47 -4.97 9.87
C MET A 79 7.92 -4.69 9.49
N ASN A 80 8.68 -5.73 9.13
CA ASN A 80 10.06 -5.59 8.68
C ASN A 80 10.17 -4.86 7.33
N TYR A 81 9.28 -5.16 6.38
CA TYR A 81 9.22 -4.48 5.09
C TYR A 81 8.92 -2.98 5.22
N LEU A 82 7.94 -2.61 6.05
CA LEU A 82 7.59 -1.21 6.32
C LEU A 82 8.74 -0.50 7.05
N ARG A 83 9.34 -1.14 8.07
CA ARG A 83 10.51 -0.61 8.77
C ARG A 83 11.64 -0.31 7.79
N GLN A 84 12.01 -1.25 6.93
CA GLN A 84 13.08 -1.06 5.95
C GLN A 84 12.76 0.09 4.99
N THR A 85 11.52 0.16 4.48
CA THR A 85 11.13 1.24 3.57
C THR A 85 11.27 2.61 4.24
N ILE A 86 10.74 2.77 5.45
CA ILE A 86 10.81 4.03 6.20
C ILE A 86 12.26 4.44 6.44
N LEU A 87 13.13 3.49 6.78
CA LEU A 87 14.55 3.74 6.99
C LEU A 87 15.33 4.06 5.71
N CYS A 88 14.92 3.52 4.56
CA CYS A 88 15.58 3.78 3.27
C CYS A 88 15.18 5.12 2.65
N ARG A 89 13.96 5.60 2.90
CA ARG A 89 13.46 6.90 2.41
C ARG A 89 12.82 7.71 3.54
N PRO A 90 13.59 8.09 4.57
CA PRO A 90 13.07 8.87 5.66
C PRO A 90 12.73 10.28 5.18
N ASN A 91 11.61 10.82 5.64
CA ASN A 91 11.37 12.25 5.54
C ASN A 91 12.20 12.95 6.63
N LEU A 92 13.28 13.62 6.23
CA LEU A 92 14.18 14.35 7.13
C LEU A 92 13.78 15.83 7.28
N ARG A 93 12.61 16.23 6.80
CA ARG A 93 12.12 17.61 6.93
C ARG A 93 11.96 17.97 8.40
N LEU A 94 12.51 19.10 8.79
CA LEU A 94 12.26 19.71 10.09
C LEU A 94 10.87 20.34 10.08
N GLU A 95 10.05 20.00 11.07
CA GLU A 95 8.75 20.61 11.29
C GLU A 95 8.89 21.71 12.37
N PRO A 96 8.35 22.91 12.16
CA PRO A 96 8.31 23.93 13.19
C PRO A 96 7.42 23.44 14.33
N ALA A 97 7.95 23.44 15.55
CA ALA A 97 7.17 23.09 16.73
C ALA A 97 6.20 24.21 17.14
N ILE A 98 6.51 25.46 16.78
CA ILE A 98 5.82 26.68 17.20
C ILE A 98 5.86 27.70 16.05
N ASN A 99 4.75 28.38 15.78
CA ASN A 99 4.69 29.47 14.82
C ASN A 99 5.19 30.81 15.41
N GLU A 100 5.25 31.87 14.59
CA GLU A 100 5.70 33.22 15.02
C GLU A 100 4.88 33.80 16.19
N GLY A 101 3.65 33.33 16.40
CA GLY A 101 2.76 33.74 17.48
C GLY A 101 2.88 32.92 18.77
N GLY A 102 3.81 31.98 18.87
CA GLY A 102 3.98 31.15 20.07
C GLY A 102 3.00 29.98 20.18
N ILE A 103 2.29 29.64 19.11
CA ILE A 103 1.29 28.56 19.10
C ILE A 103 1.90 27.31 18.50
N ALA A 104 1.61 26.14 19.09
CA ALA A 104 2.05 24.84 18.59
C ALA A 104 1.67 24.66 17.11
N GLU A 105 2.68 24.49 16.26
CA GLU A 105 2.50 24.29 14.83
C GLU A 105 2.63 22.79 14.51
N ARG A 106 1.67 22.28 13.75
CA ARG A 106 1.63 20.88 13.28
C ARG A 106 1.35 20.81 11.78
N ASN A 107 1.57 21.92 11.10
CA ASN A 107 1.37 22.03 9.67
C ASN A 107 2.72 21.83 8.99
N TYR A 108 2.74 20.99 7.97
CA TYR A 108 3.88 20.83 7.09
C TYR A 108 3.39 20.84 5.64
N ASP A 109 4.21 21.38 4.73
CA ASP A 109 3.85 21.35 3.32
C ASP A 109 4.05 19.95 2.76
N THR A 110 3.02 19.48 2.06
CA THR A 110 3.01 18.18 1.39
C THR A 110 2.64 18.40 -0.05
N VAL A 111 3.35 17.72 -0.95
CA VAL A 111 2.93 17.66 -2.36
C VAL A 111 1.92 16.53 -2.50
N CYS A 112 0.70 16.86 -2.92
CA CYS A 112 -0.30 15.86 -3.29
C CYS A 112 0.02 15.37 -4.69
N HIS A 113 0.45 14.11 -4.81
CA HIS A 113 0.58 13.44 -6.10
C HIS A 113 -0.75 12.80 -6.49
N ASP A 114 -1.08 12.83 -7.79
CA ASP A 114 -2.23 12.10 -8.32
C ASP A 114 -1.88 10.60 -8.40
N TRP A 115 -2.17 9.89 -7.31
CA TRP A 115 -1.93 8.46 -7.23
C TRP A 115 -2.89 7.64 -8.10
N THR A 116 -3.99 8.22 -8.58
CA THR A 116 -4.97 7.55 -9.46
C THR A 116 -4.29 6.94 -10.68
N ARG A 117 -3.28 7.63 -11.23
CA ARG A 117 -2.49 7.15 -12.36
C ARG A 117 -1.83 5.81 -12.09
N VAL A 118 -1.31 5.58 -10.89
CA VAL A 118 -0.67 4.32 -10.52
C VAL A 118 -1.69 3.17 -10.47
N TYR A 119 -2.91 3.44 -9.99
CA TYR A 119 -4.00 2.47 -10.01
C TYR A 119 -4.44 2.16 -11.44
N GLU A 120 -4.60 3.18 -12.28
CA GLU A 120 -4.93 3.02 -13.70
C GLU A 120 -3.90 2.16 -14.43
N GLU A 121 -2.60 2.43 -14.24
CA GLU A 121 -1.53 1.64 -14.87
C GLU A 121 -1.54 0.18 -14.43
N ALA A 122 -1.71 -0.08 -13.13
CA ALA A 122 -1.72 -1.43 -12.60
C ALA A 122 -2.90 -2.25 -13.14
N GLU A 123 -4.09 -1.63 -13.22
CA GLU A 123 -5.27 -2.25 -13.82
C GLU A 123 -5.05 -2.57 -15.30
N ARG A 124 -4.49 -1.62 -16.07
CA ARG A 124 -4.20 -1.85 -17.49
C ARG A 124 -3.18 -2.96 -17.68
N ASN A 125 -2.12 -2.98 -16.87
CA ASN A 125 -1.08 -4.00 -16.91
C ASN A 125 -1.66 -5.40 -16.65
N GLN A 126 -2.43 -5.56 -15.56
CA GLN A 126 -3.03 -6.85 -15.23
C GLN A 126 -4.02 -7.31 -16.32
N LYS A 127 -4.84 -6.38 -16.83
CA LYS A 127 -5.76 -6.70 -17.92
C LYS A 127 -5.00 -7.19 -19.15
N ALA A 128 -3.93 -6.51 -19.55
CA ALA A 128 -3.12 -6.91 -20.70
C ALA A 128 -2.51 -8.31 -20.53
N PHE A 129 -1.95 -8.60 -19.36
CA PHE A 129 -1.39 -9.92 -19.06
C PHE A 129 -2.45 -11.03 -19.09
N THR A 130 -3.60 -10.80 -18.45
CA THR A 130 -4.71 -11.76 -18.43
C THR A 130 -5.25 -12.04 -19.84
N ASP A 131 -5.40 -11.00 -20.67
CA ASP A 131 -5.87 -11.14 -22.04
C ASP A 131 -4.85 -11.89 -22.91
N HIS A 132 -3.55 -11.62 -22.74
CA HIS A 132 -2.48 -12.35 -23.41
C HIS A 132 -2.50 -13.83 -23.04
N ARG A 133 -2.57 -14.16 -21.75
CA ARG A 133 -2.63 -15.53 -21.25
C ARG A 133 -3.83 -16.32 -21.76
N LYS A 134 -4.99 -15.67 -21.90
CA LYS A 134 -6.19 -16.27 -22.50
C LYS A 134 -5.99 -16.60 -23.97
N ARG A 135 -5.34 -15.72 -24.74
CA ARG A 135 -5.04 -15.99 -26.16
C ARG A 135 -4.10 -17.17 -26.32
N GLU A 136 -3.04 -17.24 -25.52
CA GLU A 136 -2.12 -18.39 -25.54
C GLU A 136 -2.83 -19.70 -25.20
N ALA A 137 -3.76 -19.70 -24.26
CA ALA A 137 -4.52 -20.88 -23.86
C ALA A 137 -5.53 -21.36 -24.92
N VAL A 138 -5.88 -20.54 -25.92
CA VAL A 138 -6.80 -20.89 -27.02
C VAL A 138 -6.04 -21.44 -28.24
N VAL A 139 -4.72 -21.24 -28.30
CA VAL A 139 -3.86 -21.67 -29.42
C VAL A 139 -3.34 -23.11 -29.23
N TYR A 140 -3.53 -23.69 -28.05
CA TYR A 140 -3.25 -25.09 -27.71
C TYR A 140 -4.54 -25.86 -27.43
#